data_AF-A0A932WKI9-F1
#
_entry.id   AF-A0A932WKI9-F1
#
_cell.length_a   1.000
_cell.length_b   1.000
_cell.length_c   1.000
_cell.angle_alpha   90.00
_cell.angle_beta   90.00
_cell.angle_gamma   90.00
#
_symmetry.space_group_name_H-M   'P 1'
#
loop_
_entity.id
_entity.type
_entity.pdbx_description
1 polymer ?
#
loop_
_entity_poly.entity_id
_entity_poly.type
_entity_poly.pdbx_seq_one_letter_code
_entity_poly.pdbx_strand_id
1 'polypeptide(L)'
;MKIFGHSFSDTFLSVAAEPKKGATTIPLASSPAGAGWRVGDTLSVPQSAQCEYDSNSNLCADQTEDVTLTGIAGNTIAFSPPLLFDHPGARDADGALRFLPHVIDRSRNVIIRSENRAGTRGHVLFTGRADVDVRYAEFDDLGRTSIAPIAAATSANTNVKGRYPLHAHHLIGPVQPQANGYQYTFIGNSVDFGLGNEGPDGKKWGIAIHDSHYGLIQNNSMYRASGGGIVSETGYETGNVFDRNFVARVIGGNGVRTDDRAFDNTKQFRAGVGFYLDAADTYTGNVVAGVLDHGLVYTYGYKLDSIKQATGVVPSKQGNDPMVPGQGKTVVGSAIPWNGFVGNTAYSVPNGLTYWWVCTDWRTPQPACSSTIKNFQVWHAHRWGIFAYQSYQLTLDGYVVRGDKQILNNKYENPQGFFAGDYDTMNGVLQNADIQNMGTGIIPPLNVGHNGAVSSPNTFTIQNSYLANRKNVEIQGISSVGKGNSLTLAGRKIILQNVKYGPALSGISGSAWNITDSTNVYIGAGKPNLTAENTVLVHSYNGVAGDDFNLYATTQPHPCSTTRASIDGYVCPLSGTSLPP
;
A
#
# COMPACT_ATOMS: atom_id res chain seq x y z
N MET A 1 5.00 31.95 1.89
CA MET A 1 5.01 31.63 3.33
C MET A 1 6.27 30.82 3.63
N LYS A 2 7.01 31.20 4.66
CA LYS A 2 8.19 30.45 5.12
C LYS A 2 8.05 30.15 6.61
N ILE A 3 8.06 28.88 6.97
CA ILE A 3 7.93 28.40 8.36
C ILE A 3 9.10 27.46 8.61
N PHE A 4 9.91 27.76 9.62
CA PHE A 4 11.09 26.96 9.95
C PHE A 4 11.15 26.70 11.45
N GLY A 5 11.08 25.42 11.82
CA GLY A 5 11.38 24.96 13.16
C GLY A 5 12.84 24.53 13.33
N HIS A 6 13.12 23.93 14.49
CA HIS A 6 14.37 23.24 14.77
C HIS A 6 14.58 22.12 13.75
N SER A 7 15.79 22.02 13.19
CA SER A 7 16.06 21.11 12.07
C SER A 7 16.18 19.66 12.50
N PHE A 8 15.56 18.78 11.72
CA PHE A 8 15.68 17.33 11.82
C PHE A 8 16.29 16.78 10.53
N SER A 9 17.32 15.95 10.63
CA SER A 9 17.79 15.21 9.45
C SER A 9 16.96 13.96 9.19
N ASP A 10 16.34 13.39 10.24
CA ASP A 10 15.40 12.28 10.14
C ASP A 10 14.31 12.39 11.21
N THR A 11 13.06 12.11 10.85
CA THR A 11 11.92 12.15 11.77
C THR A 11 11.54 10.78 12.32
N PHE A 12 12.12 9.71 11.78
CA PHE A 12 11.93 8.35 12.30
C PHE A 12 13.18 7.51 12.06
N LEU A 13 13.50 6.63 13.00
CA LEU A 13 14.66 5.77 12.94
C LEU A 13 14.26 4.30 13.10
N SER A 14 14.87 3.40 12.33
CA SER A 14 14.72 1.96 12.56
C SER A 14 15.37 1.58 13.89
N VAL A 15 14.77 0.64 14.61
CA VAL A 15 15.38 0.07 15.82
C VAL A 15 16.48 -0.93 15.43
N ALA A 16 17.47 -1.13 16.31
CA ALA A 16 18.54 -2.11 16.14
C ALA A 16 18.24 -3.46 16.82
N ALA A 17 17.22 -3.50 17.67
CA ALA A 17 16.70 -4.71 18.30
C ALA A 17 15.20 -4.55 18.55
N GLU A 18 14.47 -5.66 18.65
CA GLU A 18 13.03 -5.67 18.95
C GLU A 18 12.76 -4.99 20.31
N PRO A 19 11.97 -3.89 20.36
CA PRO A 19 11.52 -3.32 21.63
C PRO A 19 10.65 -4.31 22.38
N LYS A 20 10.91 -4.46 23.68
CA LYS A 20 10.22 -5.43 24.53
C LYS A 20 9.35 -4.73 25.56
N LYS A 21 8.28 -5.40 25.95
CA LYS A 21 7.45 -5.01 27.09
C LYS A 21 8.33 -4.81 28.34
N GLY A 22 8.07 -3.73 29.06
CA GLY A 22 8.81 -3.30 30.25
C GLY A 22 10.12 -2.57 29.94
N ALA A 23 10.56 -2.50 28.68
CA ALA A 23 11.76 -1.76 28.32
C ALA A 23 11.55 -0.25 28.54
N THR A 24 12.58 0.39 29.07
CA THR A 24 12.71 1.85 29.18
C THR A 24 13.80 2.41 28.26
N THR A 25 14.40 1.54 27.45
CA THR A 25 15.44 1.89 26.49
C THR A 25 15.29 1.11 25.20
N ILE A 26 15.58 1.73 24.06
CA ILE A 26 15.59 1.08 22.74
C ILE A 26 16.91 1.46 22.03
N PRO A 27 17.68 0.48 21.54
CA PRO A 27 18.80 0.76 20.64
C PRO A 27 18.27 1.07 19.23
N LEU A 28 18.78 2.12 18.60
CA LEU A 28 18.44 2.54 17.24
C LEU A 28 19.57 2.23 16.26
N ALA A 29 19.22 2.07 14.98
CA ALA A 29 20.19 1.77 13.92
C ALA A 29 21.10 2.97 13.59
N SER A 30 20.68 4.18 13.94
CA SER A 30 21.41 5.43 13.70
C SER A 30 21.28 6.39 14.89
N SER A 31 22.01 7.50 14.85
CA SER A 31 22.09 8.45 15.96
C SER A 31 20.83 9.32 16.07
N PRO A 32 20.04 9.24 17.16
CA PRO A 32 18.90 10.12 17.39
C PRO A 32 19.35 11.58 17.62
N ALA A 33 20.46 11.80 18.32
CA ALA A 33 21.03 13.15 18.47
C ALA A 33 21.49 13.73 17.13
N GLY A 34 22.08 12.89 16.26
CA GLY A 34 22.43 13.27 14.89
C GLY A 34 21.20 13.56 14.02
N ALA A 35 20.09 12.86 14.27
CA ALA A 35 18.80 13.11 13.63
C ALA A 35 18.14 14.44 14.09
N GLY A 36 18.62 15.02 15.19
CA GLY A 36 18.12 16.26 15.76
C GLY A 36 17.19 16.09 16.96
N TRP A 37 16.98 14.85 17.44
CA TRP A 37 16.10 14.53 18.56
C TRP A 37 16.72 14.98 19.89
N ARG A 38 15.86 15.28 20.87
CA ARG A 38 16.23 15.87 22.16
C ARG A 38 15.43 15.25 23.30
N VAL A 39 16.05 15.22 24.47
CA VAL A 39 15.35 14.88 25.71
C VAL A 39 14.16 15.83 25.90
N GLY A 40 12.99 15.26 26.18
CA GLY A 40 11.71 15.94 26.23
C GLY A 40 10.82 15.70 25.00
N ASP A 41 11.38 15.22 23.88
CA ASP A 41 10.59 14.94 22.68
C ASP A 41 9.62 13.76 22.91
N THR A 42 8.44 13.86 22.29
CA THR A 42 7.44 12.79 22.26
C THR A 42 7.75 11.86 21.12
N LEU A 43 7.97 10.59 21.46
CA LEU A 43 8.22 9.52 20.52
C LEU A 43 7.00 8.61 20.43
N SER A 44 6.76 8.05 19.24
CA SER A 44 5.80 6.96 19.05
C SER A 44 6.52 5.70 18.61
N VAL A 45 6.14 4.58 19.23
CA VAL A 45 6.55 3.22 18.88
C VAL A 45 5.32 2.54 18.26
N PRO A 46 5.23 2.46 16.92
CA PRO A 46 4.07 1.89 16.24
C PRO A 46 3.90 0.41 16.52
N GLN A 47 2.65 -0.05 16.59
CA GLN A 47 2.35 -1.47 16.54
C GLN A 47 3.11 -2.14 15.39
N SER A 48 3.70 -3.29 15.69
CA SER A 48 4.50 -4.06 14.73
C SER A 48 4.14 -5.53 14.66
N ALA A 49 3.30 -6.05 15.56
CA ALA A 49 2.85 -7.43 15.53
C ALA A 49 1.82 -7.70 14.41
N GLN A 50 1.83 -8.91 13.86
CA GLN A 50 0.74 -9.39 13.02
C GLN A 50 -0.42 -9.80 13.92
N CYS A 51 -1.63 -9.33 13.61
CA CYS A 51 -2.83 -9.81 14.27
C CYS A 51 -3.36 -11.10 13.64
N GLU A 52 -3.98 -11.92 14.47
CA GLU A 52 -4.92 -12.95 14.03
C GLU A 52 -6.22 -12.29 13.53
N TYR A 53 -6.82 -12.88 12.52
CA TYR A 53 -8.17 -12.57 12.07
C TYR A 53 -9.19 -13.19 13.04
N ASP A 54 -9.62 -12.42 14.06
CA ASP A 54 -10.76 -12.82 14.89
C ASP A 54 -12.09 -12.51 14.17
N SER A 55 -12.83 -13.56 13.81
CA SER A 55 -14.16 -13.48 13.19
C SER A 55 -15.22 -12.83 14.09
N ASN A 56 -14.98 -12.71 15.40
CA ASN A 56 -15.95 -12.22 16.37
C ASN A 56 -15.76 -10.75 16.77
N SER A 57 -14.62 -10.13 16.46
CA SER A 57 -14.37 -8.73 16.86
C SER A 57 -13.74 -7.83 15.79
N ASN A 58 -13.20 -8.35 14.68
CA ASN A 58 -12.68 -7.55 13.54
C ASN A 58 -11.66 -6.43 13.89
N LEU A 59 -11.09 -6.40 15.09
CA LEU A 59 -10.24 -5.29 15.54
C LEU A 59 -8.91 -5.84 16.06
N CYS A 60 -7.84 -5.55 15.35
CA CYS A 60 -6.51 -5.52 15.96
C CYS A 60 -6.54 -4.53 17.12
N ALA A 61 -6.23 -4.99 18.34
CA ALA A 61 -6.01 -4.07 19.43
C ALA A 61 -4.79 -3.20 19.08
N ASP A 62 -4.97 -1.87 19.11
CA ASP A 62 -3.87 -0.94 18.88
C ASP A 62 -2.84 -1.07 20.00
N GLN A 63 -1.63 -1.48 19.63
CA GLN A 63 -0.48 -1.58 20.53
C GLN A 63 0.56 -0.47 20.26
N THR A 64 0.18 0.58 19.55
CA THR A 64 1.03 1.76 19.38
C THR A 64 1.17 2.50 20.70
N GLU A 65 2.40 2.90 21.04
CA GLU A 65 2.71 3.53 22.33
C GLU A 65 3.38 4.89 22.13
N ASP A 66 2.95 5.89 22.91
CA ASP A 66 3.59 7.20 22.96
C ASP A 66 4.43 7.29 24.25
N VAL A 67 5.71 7.65 24.12
CA VAL A 67 6.67 7.78 25.24
C VAL A 67 7.41 9.10 25.17
N THR A 68 7.89 9.59 26.30
CA THR A 68 8.75 10.79 26.36
C THR A 68 10.21 10.38 26.40
N LEU A 69 11.04 10.95 25.52
CA LEU A 69 12.48 10.77 25.49
C LEU A 69 13.12 11.38 26.75
N THR A 70 13.73 10.57 27.60
CA THR A 70 14.36 10.98 28.87
C THR A 70 15.89 11.02 28.82
N GLY A 71 16.49 10.34 27.85
CA GLY A 71 17.95 10.33 27.68
C GLY A 71 18.38 9.82 26.31
N ILE A 72 19.53 10.29 25.82
CA ILE A 72 20.20 9.77 24.64
C ILE A 72 21.62 9.38 25.06
N ALA A 73 21.99 8.12 24.82
CA ALA A 73 23.34 7.60 25.02
C ALA A 73 23.81 6.91 23.74
N GLY A 74 24.56 7.63 22.90
CA GLY A 74 24.93 7.15 21.57
C GLY A 74 23.68 6.93 20.70
N ASN A 75 23.49 5.69 20.21
CA ASN A 75 22.30 5.30 19.45
C ASN A 75 21.18 4.71 20.32
N THR A 76 21.32 4.71 21.65
CA THR A 76 20.28 4.21 22.54
C THR A 76 19.48 5.37 23.11
N ILE A 77 18.16 5.30 22.94
CA ILE A 77 17.22 6.20 23.62
C ILE A 77 16.77 5.59 24.94
N ALA A 78 16.59 6.42 25.96
CA ALA A 78 15.89 6.10 27.20
C ALA A 78 14.59 6.89 27.25
N PHE A 79 13.50 6.32 27.76
CA PHE A 79 12.18 6.94 27.74
C PHE A 79 11.31 6.51 28.92
N SER A 80 10.22 7.24 29.12
CA SER A 80 9.19 6.94 30.11
C SER A 80 7.81 7.23 29.51
N PRO A 81 6.77 6.45 29.83
CA PRO A 81 6.77 5.25 30.68
C PRO A 81 7.47 4.03 30.02
N PRO A 82 7.74 2.94 30.77
CA PRO A 82 8.16 1.67 30.16
C PRO A 82 7.12 1.16 29.16
N LEU A 83 7.56 0.46 28.11
CA LEU A 83 6.65 -0.12 27.13
C LEU A 83 5.69 -1.14 27.77
N LEU A 84 4.45 -1.15 27.31
CA LEU A 84 3.39 -2.06 27.72
C LEU A 84 3.32 -3.28 26.81
N PHE A 85 3.82 -3.17 25.56
CA PHE A 85 3.75 -4.22 24.55
C PHE A 85 5.13 -4.59 23.99
N ASP A 86 5.22 -5.79 23.43
CA ASP A 86 6.35 -6.18 22.59
C ASP A 86 6.14 -5.62 21.17
N HIS A 87 7.22 -5.18 20.55
CA HIS A 87 7.22 -4.69 19.18
C HIS A 87 8.11 -5.59 18.31
N PRO A 88 7.59 -6.75 17.86
CA PRO A 88 8.40 -7.77 17.20
C PRO A 88 8.81 -7.34 15.78
N GLY A 89 9.95 -7.87 15.34
CA GLY A 89 10.37 -7.78 13.95
C GLY A 89 9.90 -8.98 13.13
N ALA A 90 9.97 -8.85 11.81
CA ALA A 90 9.57 -9.92 10.90
C ALA A 90 10.71 -10.90 10.62
N ARG A 91 10.33 -12.18 10.46
CA ARG A 91 11.26 -13.28 10.23
C ARG A 91 11.02 -13.93 8.88
N ASP A 92 12.04 -14.54 8.31
CA ASP A 92 11.89 -15.44 7.17
C ASP A 92 11.40 -16.84 7.62
N ALA A 93 11.25 -17.77 6.68
CA ALA A 93 10.78 -19.13 6.96
C ALA A 93 11.72 -19.94 7.86
N ASP A 94 13.02 -19.60 7.87
CA ASP A 94 14.04 -20.21 8.72
C ASP A 94 14.09 -19.60 10.13
N GLY A 95 13.30 -18.54 10.38
CA GLY A 95 13.22 -17.85 11.66
C GLY A 95 14.25 -16.74 11.85
N ALA A 96 15.08 -16.45 10.83
CA ALA A 96 16.03 -15.36 10.89
C ALA A 96 15.30 -14.02 10.88
N LEU A 97 15.68 -13.12 11.80
CA LEU A 97 15.16 -11.76 11.86
C LEU A 97 15.59 -11.00 10.60
N ARG A 98 14.63 -10.45 9.86
CA ARG A 98 14.87 -9.71 8.61
C ARG A 98 14.54 -8.24 8.73
N PHE A 99 13.46 -7.91 9.43
CA PHE A 99 12.95 -6.55 9.50
C PHE A 99 12.62 -6.16 10.92
N LEU A 100 12.81 -4.88 11.23
CA LEU A 100 12.59 -4.30 12.55
C LEU A 100 11.71 -3.05 12.40
N PRO A 101 10.90 -2.71 13.42
CA PRO A 101 10.06 -1.53 13.40
C PRO A 101 10.86 -0.23 13.49
N HIS A 102 10.15 0.89 13.44
CA HIS A 102 10.72 2.22 13.60
C HIS A 102 10.22 2.88 14.89
N VAL A 103 10.94 3.92 15.32
CA VAL A 103 10.48 4.90 16.31
C VAL A 103 10.37 6.24 15.62
N ILE A 104 9.31 6.99 15.90
CA ILE A 104 9.01 8.28 15.24
C ILE A 104 9.16 9.39 16.28
N ASP A 105 9.83 10.49 15.93
CA ASP A 105 9.81 11.74 16.68
C ASP A 105 8.72 12.67 16.13
N ARG A 106 7.79 13.03 17.00
CA ARG A 106 6.61 13.83 16.66
C ARG A 106 6.65 15.27 17.17
N SER A 107 7.69 15.66 17.90
CA SER A 107 7.80 16.97 18.54
C SER A 107 8.40 18.02 17.63
N ARG A 108 7.75 19.18 17.50
CA ARG A 108 8.37 20.37 16.87
C ARG A 108 8.23 21.59 17.78
N ASN A 109 9.15 22.53 17.64
CA ASN A 109 9.15 23.77 18.43
C ASN A 109 8.29 24.90 17.81
N VAL A 110 7.87 24.75 16.56
CA VAL A 110 6.91 25.64 15.90
C VAL A 110 5.62 24.86 15.72
N ILE A 111 4.58 25.24 16.45
CA ILE A 111 3.31 24.51 16.50
C ILE A 111 2.20 25.42 15.97
N ILE A 112 1.49 24.95 14.95
CA ILE A 112 0.26 25.53 14.43
C ILE A 112 -0.87 24.62 14.87
N ARG A 113 -1.78 25.14 15.69
CA ARG A 113 -2.86 24.35 16.28
C ARG A 113 -4.19 25.07 16.32
N SER A 114 -5.26 24.30 16.43
CA SER A 114 -6.58 24.85 16.73
C SER A 114 -6.61 25.44 18.14
N GLU A 115 -7.24 26.60 18.32
CA GLU A 115 -7.46 27.19 19.66
C GLU A 115 -8.28 26.25 20.55
N ASN A 116 -9.33 25.64 20.00
CA ASN A 116 -10.15 24.63 20.66
C ASN A 116 -10.19 23.35 19.83
N ARG A 117 -9.47 22.30 20.28
CA ARG A 117 -9.41 20.98 19.65
C ARG A 117 -10.76 20.24 19.55
N ALA A 118 -11.69 20.55 20.46
CA ALA A 118 -13.05 20.00 20.47
C ALA A 118 -14.05 20.88 19.69
N GLY A 119 -13.64 22.09 19.32
CA GLY A 119 -14.46 23.05 18.60
C GLY A 119 -14.19 23.04 17.09
N THR A 120 -14.41 24.19 16.46
CA THR A 120 -14.08 24.38 15.05
C THR A 120 -12.57 24.41 14.86
N ARG A 121 -12.02 23.31 14.32
CA ARG A 121 -10.59 23.18 14.04
C ARG A 121 -10.11 24.10 12.90
N GLY A 122 -8.83 24.43 12.91
CA GLY A 122 -8.19 25.22 11.86
C GLY A 122 -7.96 24.45 10.56
N HIS A 123 -7.64 25.17 9.50
CA HIS A 123 -7.27 24.63 8.18
C HIS A 123 -6.13 25.48 7.61
N VAL A 124 -5.05 24.84 7.17
CA VAL A 124 -3.93 25.52 6.51
C VAL A 124 -3.96 25.20 5.03
N LEU A 125 -4.04 26.25 4.21
CA LEU A 125 -4.12 26.16 2.75
C LEU A 125 -3.06 27.04 2.09
N PHE A 126 -2.41 26.45 1.11
CA PHE A 126 -1.50 27.14 0.20
C PHE A 126 -1.98 26.96 -1.24
N THR A 127 -1.93 28.01 -2.06
CA THR A 127 -2.51 27.97 -3.41
C THR A 127 -1.81 28.91 -4.40
N GLY A 128 -2.03 28.68 -5.68
CA GLY A 128 -1.60 29.53 -6.78
C GLY A 128 -0.08 29.67 -6.86
N ARG A 129 0.38 30.91 -6.94
CA ARG A 129 1.79 31.29 -7.11
C ARG A 129 2.53 31.53 -5.79
N ALA A 130 2.01 31.03 -4.67
CA ALA A 130 2.65 31.21 -3.37
C ALA A 130 4.03 30.51 -3.35
N ASP A 131 5.08 31.25 -2.95
CA ASP A 131 6.38 30.66 -2.58
C ASP A 131 6.25 30.03 -1.18
N VAL A 132 6.17 28.71 -1.10
CA VAL A 132 5.81 27.96 0.13
C VAL A 132 6.94 27.04 0.54
N ASP A 133 7.55 27.32 1.68
CA ASP A 133 8.58 26.49 2.28
C ASP A 133 8.28 26.28 3.77
N VAL A 134 7.82 25.08 4.13
CA VAL A 134 7.43 24.71 5.50
C VAL A 134 8.31 23.57 5.95
N ARG A 135 9.15 23.83 6.96
CA ARG A 135 10.06 22.83 7.50
C ARG A 135 9.97 22.71 9.00
N TYR A 136 9.93 21.46 9.47
CA TYR A 136 10.03 21.11 10.89
C TYR A 136 8.97 21.80 11.76
N ALA A 137 7.76 21.97 11.24
CA ALA A 137 6.63 22.51 11.98
C ALA A 137 5.65 21.40 12.35
N GLU A 138 4.95 21.58 13.47
CA GLU A 138 3.88 20.70 13.92
C GLU A 138 2.52 21.33 13.60
N PHE A 139 1.63 20.50 13.09
CA PHE A 139 0.25 20.79 12.74
C PHE A 139 -0.63 19.93 13.63
N ASP A 140 -1.04 20.50 14.76
CA ASP A 140 -1.68 19.77 15.87
C ASP A 140 -3.17 20.10 15.97
N ASP A 141 -4.00 19.06 16.10
CA ASP A 141 -5.46 19.18 16.27
C ASP A 141 -6.13 20.06 15.18
N LEU A 142 -5.59 20.08 13.96
CA LEU A 142 -6.15 20.79 12.81
C LEU A 142 -7.05 19.88 11.95
N GLY A 143 -7.62 20.42 10.89
CA GLY A 143 -8.49 19.70 9.96
C GLY A 143 -9.94 19.64 10.45
N ARG A 144 -10.88 19.94 9.56
CA ARG A 144 -12.34 19.97 9.87
C ARG A 144 -13.11 18.87 9.18
N THR A 145 -12.64 18.37 8.04
CA THR A 145 -13.35 17.33 7.30
C THR A 145 -13.29 16.03 8.10
N SER A 146 -14.44 15.39 8.31
CA SER A 146 -14.54 14.09 8.99
C SER A 146 -14.80 12.96 8.00
N ILE A 147 -14.70 11.73 8.50
CA ILE A 147 -15.08 10.50 7.79
C ILE A 147 -16.60 10.34 7.60
N ALA A 148 -17.43 11.16 8.25
CA ALA A 148 -18.88 11.18 7.98
C ALA A 148 -19.19 11.65 6.54
N PRO A 149 -20.39 11.39 5.97
CA PRO A 149 -20.86 11.99 4.72
C PRO A 149 -20.57 13.49 4.59
N ILE A 150 -20.14 13.92 3.40
CA ILE A 150 -19.93 15.34 3.13
C ILE A 150 -21.31 15.97 2.97
N ALA A 151 -21.53 17.10 3.63
CA ALA A 151 -22.78 17.84 3.54
C ALA A 151 -22.84 18.70 2.27
N ALA A 152 -24.05 19.10 1.87
CA ALA A 152 -24.24 20.04 0.76
C ALA A 152 -23.55 21.39 1.06
N ALA A 153 -22.93 21.98 0.03
CA ALA A 153 -22.02 23.13 0.11
C ALA A 153 -22.62 24.42 0.74
N THR A 154 -23.92 24.46 1.00
CA THR A 154 -24.65 25.64 1.50
C THR A 154 -24.67 25.77 3.04
N SER A 155 -24.05 24.85 3.78
CA SER A 155 -24.12 24.84 5.25
C SER A 155 -22.74 25.09 5.88
N ALA A 156 -22.52 26.32 6.37
CA ALA A 156 -21.21 26.80 6.85
C ALA A 156 -20.63 26.07 8.08
N ASN A 157 -21.42 25.22 8.74
CA ASN A 157 -21.10 24.50 9.98
C ASN A 157 -21.21 22.97 9.88
N THR A 158 -21.28 22.41 8.68
CA THR A 158 -21.37 20.95 8.46
C THR A 158 -20.05 20.39 7.92
N ASN A 159 -19.98 19.06 7.77
CA ASN A 159 -18.79 18.37 7.27
C ASN A 159 -18.53 18.69 5.77
N VAL A 160 -17.76 19.76 5.51
CA VAL A 160 -17.40 20.21 4.15
C VAL A 160 -16.08 19.56 3.71
N LYS A 161 -15.97 19.23 2.41
CA LYS A 161 -14.73 18.74 1.79
C LYS A 161 -13.63 19.82 1.83
N GLY A 162 -12.35 19.41 1.84
CA GLY A 162 -11.22 20.30 1.53
C GLY A 162 -10.63 21.05 2.73
N ARG A 163 -10.84 20.60 3.98
CA ARG A 163 -10.39 21.31 5.19
C ARG A 163 -9.39 20.46 5.98
N TYR A 164 -8.10 20.56 5.65
CA TYR A 164 -7.03 19.69 6.17
C TYR A 164 -5.95 20.44 6.97
N PRO A 165 -5.15 19.75 7.81
CA PRO A 165 -4.02 20.31 8.54
C PRO A 165 -2.95 20.95 7.66
N LEU A 166 -2.58 20.32 6.54
CA LEU A 166 -1.58 20.82 5.60
C LEU A 166 -2.03 20.54 4.16
N HIS A 167 -2.49 21.59 3.46
CA HIS A 167 -3.13 21.47 2.15
C HIS A 167 -2.42 22.32 1.08
N ALA A 168 -1.81 21.66 0.10
CA ALA A 168 -1.43 22.28 -1.17
C ALA A 168 -2.62 22.16 -2.13
N HIS A 169 -3.28 23.28 -2.42
CA HIS A 169 -4.50 23.33 -3.20
C HIS A 169 -4.28 24.20 -4.44
N HIS A 170 -4.16 23.59 -5.62
CA HIS A 170 -3.84 24.30 -6.86
C HIS A 170 -2.54 25.11 -6.73
N LEU A 171 -1.56 24.56 -6.00
CA LEU A 171 -0.28 25.19 -5.72
C LEU A 171 0.72 24.81 -6.81
N ILE A 172 0.98 25.77 -7.70
CA ILE A 172 1.93 25.64 -8.81
C ILE A 172 3.24 26.38 -8.52
N GLY A 173 3.29 27.17 -7.44
CA GLY A 173 4.47 27.87 -6.95
C GLY A 173 4.96 29.01 -7.86
N PRO A 174 6.05 29.68 -7.48
CA PRO A 174 6.66 30.77 -8.26
C PRO A 174 7.09 30.34 -9.68
N VAL A 175 7.28 31.28 -10.60
CA VAL A 175 7.75 30.92 -11.96
C VAL A 175 9.15 30.30 -11.91
N GLN A 176 10.04 30.89 -11.10
CA GLN A 176 11.34 30.32 -10.81
C GLN A 176 11.21 29.41 -9.58
N PRO A 177 11.67 28.14 -9.65
CA PRO A 177 11.60 27.25 -8.50
C PRO A 177 12.43 27.79 -7.33
N GLN A 178 12.15 27.27 -6.15
CA GLN A 178 12.94 27.51 -4.95
C GLN A 178 14.38 27.03 -5.15
N ALA A 179 15.30 27.44 -4.26
CA ALA A 179 16.72 27.08 -4.36
C ALA A 179 16.99 25.56 -4.35
N ASN A 180 16.07 24.77 -3.79
CA ASN A 180 16.13 23.31 -3.81
C ASN A 180 15.56 22.68 -5.10
N GLY A 181 15.11 23.49 -6.06
CA GLY A 181 14.60 23.02 -7.35
C GLY A 181 13.12 22.66 -7.37
N TYR A 182 12.35 22.96 -6.32
CA TYR A 182 10.91 22.63 -6.23
C TYR A 182 10.02 23.88 -6.23
N GLN A 183 8.74 23.71 -6.53
CA GLN A 183 7.76 24.79 -6.53
C GLN A 183 7.19 25.09 -5.14
N TYR A 184 7.17 24.09 -4.29
CA TYR A 184 6.84 24.21 -2.89
C TYR A 184 7.48 23.07 -2.11
N THR A 185 7.63 23.25 -0.80
CA THR A 185 8.37 22.32 0.04
C THR A 185 7.68 22.12 1.38
N PHE A 186 7.47 20.85 1.75
CA PHE A 186 7.08 20.37 3.07
C PHE A 186 8.13 19.36 3.57
N ILE A 187 9.04 19.78 4.45
CA ILE A 187 10.13 18.92 4.97
C ILE A 187 10.02 18.73 6.48
N GLY A 188 10.07 17.49 6.97
CA GLY A 188 10.28 17.26 8.40
C GLY A 188 9.09 17.62 9.28
N ASN A 189 7.91 17.91 8.73
CA ASN A 189 6.77 18.38 9.50
C ASN A 189 6.09 17.22 10.25
N SER A 190 5.43 17.54 11.35
CA SER A 190 4.60 16.61 12.11
C SER A 190 3.13 17.01 11.93
N VAL A 191 2.27 16.08 11.54
CA VAL A 191 0.82 16.25 11.53
C VAL A 191 0.24 15.27 12.53
N ASP A 192 -0.45 15.81 13.55
CA ASP A 192 -1.09 15.03 14.59
C ASP A 192 -2.52 15.50 14.79
N PHE A 193 -3.45 14.56 14.78
CA PHE A 193 -4.86 14.86 15.00
C PHE A 193 -5.28 14.86 16.48
N GLY A 194 -4.35 14.55 17.38
CA GLY A 194 -4.55 14.51 18.82
C GLY A 194 -5.34 13.28 19.30
N LEU A 195 -5.29 13.02 20.62
CA LEU A 195 -6.00 11.90 21.27
C LEU A 195 -7.53 11.92 21.05
N GLY A 196 -8.09 13.05 20.64
CA GLY A 196 -9.52 13.17 20.35
C GLY A 196 -9.94 12.56 19.01
N ASN A 197 -9.00 12.06 18.20
CA ASN A 197 -9.26 11.61 16.84
C ASN A 197 -9.29 10.09 16.65
N GLU A 198 -9.70 9.37 17.70
CA GLU A 198 -9.66 7.90 17.75
C GLU A 198 -11.04 7.25 17.52
N GLY A 199 -12.06 8.06 17.23
CA GLY A 199 -13.46 7.61 17.10
C GLY A 199 -14.01 7.56 15.67
N PRO A 200 -15.23 7.04 15.47
CA PRO A 200 -15.88 6.85 14.17
C PRO A 200 -16.27 8.16 13.44
N ASP A 201 -16.06 9.34 14.05
CA ASP A 201 -16.22 10.66 13.43
C ASP A 201 -14.89 11.41 13.30
N GLY A 202 -13.80 10.64 13.27
CA GLY A 202 -12.45 11.17 13.16
C GLY A 202 -12.22 12.04 11.91
N LYS A 203 -11.21 12.89 12.03
CA LYS A 203 -10.85 13.94 11.09
C LYS A 203 -9.85 13.40 10.09
N LYS A 204 -10.00 13.93 8.88
CA LYS A 204 -9.34 13.47 7.67
C LYS A 204 -9.06 14.69 6.79
N TRP A 205 -8.05 14.71 5.93
CA TRP A 205 -6.85 13.88 5.88
C TRP A 205 -5.68 14.66 6.47
N GLY A 206 -4.52 14.04 6.65
CA GLY A 206 -3.31 14.72 7.14
C GLY A 206 -2.73 15.71 6.13
N ILE A 207 -1.83 15.24 5.28
CA ILE A 207 -1.20 16.06 4.22
C ILE A 207 -1.97 15.82 2.92
N ALA A 208 -2.52 16.89 2.34
CA ALA A 208 -3.30 16.80 1.10
C ALA A 208 -2.62 17.60 -0.01
N ILE A 209 -2.36 16.93 -1.13
CA ILE A 209 -1.85 17.50 -2.37
C ILE A 209 -3.00 17.44 -3.39
N HIS A 210 -3.49 18.60 -3.79
CA HIS A 210 -4.66 18.71 -4.65
C HIS A 210 -4.31 19.63 -5.82
N ASP A 211 -4.27 19.07 -7.04
CA ASP A 211 -3.96 19.81 -8.30
C ASP A 211 -2.68 20.67 -8.17
N SER A 212 -1.71 20.15 -7.42
CA SER A 212 -0.47 20.84 -7.07
C SER A 212 0.70 20.07 -7.64
N HIS A 213 1.72 20.79 -8.12
CA HIS A 213 2.74 20.20 -9.01
C HIS A 213 4.16 20.60 -8.60
N TYR A 214 5.12 19.72 -8.90
CA TYR A 214 6.55 19.95 -8.70
C TYR A 214 6.94 20.28 -7.24
N GLY A 215 6.24 19.73 -6.25
CA GLY A 215 6.54 19.90 -4.83
C GLY A 215 7.45 18.83 -4.25
N LEU A 216 8.14 19.17 -3.16
CA LEU A 216 8.87 18.22 -2.31
C LEU A 216 8.13 18.00 -1.00
N ILE A 217 7.73 16.76 -0.74
CA ILE A 217 7.07 16.31 0.49
C ILE A 217 7.99 15.26 1.11
N GLN A 218 8.88 15.67 2.01
CA GLN A 218 9.95 14.81 2.49
C GLN A 218 10.00 14.71 4.00
N ASN A 219 10.25 13.51 4.53
CA ASN A 219 10.53 13.29 5.94
C ASN A 219 9.42 13.82 6.87
N ASN A 220 8.18 13.87 6.42
CA ASN A 220 7.06 14.29 7.26
C ASN A 220 6.50 13.07 8.02
N SER A 221 6.06 13.30 9.24
CA SER A 221 5.35 12.30 10.05
C SER A 221 3.87 12.67 10.13
N MET A 222 3.00 11.70 9.89
CA MET A 222 1.54 11.84 10.03
C MET A 222 1.04 10.77 11.00
N TYR A 223 0.27 11.20 12.00
CA TYR A 223 -0.20 10.34 13.08
C TYR A 223 -1.67 10.58 13.43
N ARG A 224 -2.39 9.51 13.80
CA ARG A 224 -3.80 9.55 14.24
C ARG A 224 -4.79 10.11 13.22
N ALA A 225 -4.49 10.08 11.92
CA ALA A 225 -5.52 10.40 10.93
C ALA A 225 -6.62 9.35 10.90
N SER A 226 -7.81 9.77 10.48
CA SER A 226 -8.85 8.88 9.99
C SER A 226 -8.97 9.01 8.48
N GLY A 227 -9.39 7.94 7.80
CA GLY A 227 -9.39 7.95 6.33
C GLY A 227 -7.97 7.92 5.78
N GLY A 228 -7.59 8.90 4.95
CA GLY A 228 -6.24 9.03 4.39
C GLY A 228 -5.24 9.78 5.29
N GLY A 229 -4.01 9.28 5.37
CA GLY A 229 -2.88 9.97 6.01
C GLY A 229 -2.27 11.05 5.13
N ILE A 230 -1.60 10.62 4.05
CA ILE A 230 -1.13 11.48 2.97
C ILE A 230 -1.96 11.19 1.72
N VAL A 231 -2.48 12.24 1.08
CA VAL A 231 -3.46 12.11 0.00
C VAL A 231 -3.08 12.95 -1.22
N SER A 232 -3.23 12.38 -2.42
CA SER A 232 -3.32 13.15 -3.67
C SER A 232 -4.75 13.08 -4.20
N GLU A 233 -5.39 14.22 -4.48
CA GLU A 233 -6.84 14.28 -4.72
C GLU A 233 -7.29 14.14 -6.17
N THR A 234 -6.46 14.59 -7.11
CA THR A 234 -6.91 14.82 -8.47
C THR A 234 -6.60 13.66 -9.40
N GLY A 235 -5.45 13.03 -9.24
CA GLY A 235 -5.00 11.89 -10.04
C GLY A 235 -4.16 12.27 -11.26
N TYR A 236 -3.89 13.55 -11.43
CA TYR A 236 -2.97 14.07 -12.46
C TYR A 236 -2.04 15.16 -11.90
N GLU A 237 -1.92 15.27 -10.58
CA GLU A 237 -0.75 15.90 -9.98
C GLU A 237 0.54 15.30 -10.60
N THR A 238 1.53 16.15 -10.83
CA THR A 238 2.75 15.75 -11.55
C THR A 238 3.99 16.45 -11.01
N GLY A 239 5.10 15.70 -11.02
CA GLY A 239 6.41 16.19 -10.62
C GLY A 239 6.60 16.31 -9.11
N ASN A 240 5.63 15.87 -8.30
CA ASN A 240 5.81 15.86 -6.86
C ASN A 240 6.68 14.67 -6.43
N VAL A 241 7.45 14.88 -5.36
CA VAL A 241 8.32 13.88 -4.77
C VAL A 241 7.92 13.68 -3.30
N PHE A 242 7.44 12.49 -2.99
CA PHE A 242 7.12 12.01 -1.65
C PHE A 242 8.25 11.10 -1.17
N ASP A 243 9.17 11.64 -0.38
CA ASP A 243 10.39 10.94 0.01
C ASP A 243 10.46 10.73 1.52
N ARG A 244 10.65 9.48 1.94
CA ARG A 244 10.82 9.12 3.36
C ARG A 244 9.77 9.72 4.28
N ASN A 245 8.49 9.74 3.92
CA ASN A 245 7.44 10.15 4.87
C ASN A 245 6.99 8.95 5.71
N PHE A 246 6.62 9.20 6.95
CA PHE A 246 6.13 8.19 7.87
C PHE A 246 4.66 8.42 8.22
N VAL A 247 3.84 7.40 8.05
CA VAL A 247 2.42 7.43 8.40
C VAL A 247 2.15 6.35 9.44
N ALA A 248 1.64 6.74 10.61
CA ALA A 248 1.27 5.80 11.66
C ALA A 248 -0.14 6.01 12.19
N ARG A 249 -0.71 4.93 12.74
CA ARG A 249 -1.95 4.96 13.53
C ARG A 249 -3.11 5.57 12.75
N VAL A 250 -3.31 5.07 11.52
CA VAL A 250 -4.43 5.49 10.67
C VAL A 250 -5.63 4.62 10.95
N ILE A 251 -6.77 5.25 11.22
CA ILE A 251 -8.00 4.57 11.60
C ILE A 251 -8.96 4.46 10.41
N GLY A 252 -9.41 3.22 10.16
CA GLY A 252 -10.51 2.92 9.24
C GLY A 252 -11.83 3.56 9.67
N GLY A 253 -12.67 3.94 8.71
CA GLY A 253 -13.94 4.63 8.95
C GLY A 253 -14.94 3.89 9.85
N ASN A 254 -16.12 4.50 10.01
CA ASN A 254 -17.23 4.11 10.92
C ASN A 254 -17.96 2.77 10.62
N GLY A 255 -17.27 1.73 10.14
CA GLY A 255 -17.85 0.41 9.89
C GLY A 255 -18.79 0.34 8.67
N VAL A 256 -18.94 1.43 7.91
CA VAL A 256 -19.65 1.41 6.63
C VAL A 256 -18.68 0.96 5.54
N ARG A 257 -19.11 0.06 4.64
CA ARG A 257 -18.41 -0.21 3.37
C ARG A 257 -18.34 1.11 2.59
N THR A 258 -17.30 1.88 2.86
CA THR A 258 -16.89 3.02 2.06
C THR A 258 -15.98 2.45 0.98
N ASP A 259 -16.58 1.65 0.09
CA ASP A 259 -15.98 1.48 -1.22
C ASP A 259 -16.03 2.88 -1.83
N ASP A 260 -14.94 3.62 -1.61
CA ASP A 260 -14.70 5.02 -1.95
C ASP A 260 -14.70 5.20 -3.47
N ARG A 261 -15.79 4.80 -4.12
CA ARG A 261 -16.01 4.90 -5.55
C ARG A 261 -16.18 6.39 -5.85
N ALA A 262 -15.24 6.94 -6.62
CA ALA A 262 -15.13 8.37 -6.91
C ALA A 262 -16.40 9.03 -7.45
N PHE A 263 -17.35 8.26 -7.99
CA PHE A 263 -18.64 8.76 -8.48
C PHE A 263 -19.54 9.32 -7.36
N ASP A 264 -19.30 8.93 -6.11
CA ASP A 264 -19.91 9.54 -4.93
C ASP A 264 -18.90 10.45 -4.24
N ASN A 265 -18.87 11.72 -4.68
CA ASN A 265 -18.04 12.76 -4.09
C ASN A 265 -18.33 12.98 -2.59
N THR A 266 -19.47 12.47 -2.11
CA THR A 266 -19.86 12.54 -0.70
C THR A 266 -19.24 11.45 0.14
N LYS A 267 -18.41 10.56 -0.43
CA LYS A 267 -17.78 9.41 0.27
C LYS A 267 -16.27 9.26 0.07
N GLN A 268 -15.61 10.06 -0.76
CA GLN A 268 -14.22 9.83 -1.16
C GLN A 268 -13.23 9.77 0.04
N PHE A 269 -12.26 8.86 -0.02
CA PHE A 269 -11.09 8.75 0.88
C PHE A 269 -11.46 8.64 2.38
N ARG A 270 -12.30 7.68 2.74
CA ARG A 270 -12.73 7.39 4.11
C ARG A 270 -12.19 6.07 4.64
N ALA A 271 -11.79 5.19 3.75
CA ALA A 271 -11.00 4.03 4.10
C ALA A 271 -9.75 4.44 4.87
N GLY A 272 -9.42 3.70 5.92
CA GLY A 272 -8.18 3.88 6.69
C GLY A 272 -7.00 3.50 5.80
N VAL A 273 -6.34 4.50 5.22
CA VAL A 273 -5.26 4.33 4.26
C VAL A 273 -4.10 5.23 4.63
N GLY A 274 -2.90 4.68 4.75
CA GLY A 274 -1.70 5.47 5.03
C GLY A 274 -1.42 6.50 3.95
N PHE A 275 -1.18 6.02 2.73
CA PHE A 275 -1.05 6.83 1.52
C PHE A 275 -2.18 6.51 0.56
N TYR A 276 -3.09 7.47 0.37
CA TYR A 276 -4.16 7.35 -0.60
C TYR A 276 -3.83 8.21 -1.81
N LEU A 277 -3.36 7.57 -2.87
CA LEU A 277 -2.67 8.20 -3.97
C LEU A 277 -3.47 8.02 -5.26
N ASP A 278 -4.15 9.06 -5.69
CA ASP A 278 -4.72 9.09 -7.03
C ASP A 278 -3.67 9.36 -8.13
N ALA A 279 -2.56 10.04 -7.80
CA ALA A 279 -1.59 10.55 -8.78
C ALA A 279 -0.30 9.73 -8.82
N ALA A 280 0.12 9.36 -10.03
CA ALA A 280 1.37 8.63 -10.30
C ALA A 280 2.62 9.52 -10.26
N ASP A 281 2.88 10.13 -9.09
CA ASP A 281 4.08 10.89 -8.76
C ASP A 281 5.24 9.98 -8.28
N THR A 282 6.31 10.58 -7.75
CA THR A 282 7.44 9.82 -7.17
C THR A 282 7.21 9.56 -5.68
N TYR A 283 7.30 8.30 -5.26
CA TYR A 283 7.11 7.83 -3.89
C TYR A 283 8.27 6.93 -3.48
N THR A 284 9.23 7.47 -2.72
CA THR A 284 10.47 6.77 -2.37
C THR A 284 10.63 6.59 -0.87
N GLY A 285 10.90 5.36 -0.44
CA GLY A 285 11.31 5.08 0.95
C GLY A 285 10.28 5.48 2.03
N ASN A 286 9.01 5.65 1.68
CA ASN A 286 7.96 5.98 2.63
C ASN A 286 7.61 4.75 3.48
N VAL A 287 7.13 4.98 4.70
CA VAL A 287 6.76 3.91 5.62
C VAL A 287 5.35 4.13 6.14
N VAL A 288 4.56 3.05 6.18
CA VAL A 288 3.27 3.01 6.86
C VAL A 288 3.29 1.94 7.94
N ALA A 289 2.84 2.29 9.13
CA ALA A 289 2.78 1.38 10.28
C ALA A 289 1.47 1.52 11.06
N GLY A 290 0.98 0.42 11.63
CA GLY A 290 -0.14 0.47 12.58
C GLY A 290 -1.42 1.07 11.98
N VAL A 291 -1.83 0.59 10.80
CA VAL A 291 -3.17 0.92 10.28
C VAL A 291 -4.18 0.08 11.05
N LEU A 292 -5.19 0.73 11.63
CA LEU A 292 -6.17 0.08 12.49
C LEU A 292 -7.44 -0.17 11.68
N ASP A 293 -7.80 -1.45 11.57
CA ASP A 293 -9.10 -1.83 11.02
C ASP A 293 -10.21 -1.46 12.01
N HIS A 294 -11.33 -0.94 11.51
CA HIS A 294 -12.57 -0.69 12.26
C HIS A 294 -13.74 -1.45 11.63
N GLY A 295 -13.54 -2.74 11.35
CA GLY A 295 -14.55 -3.61 10.75
C GLY A 295 -14.65 -3.53 9.22
N LEU A 296 -13.64 -3.00 8.54
CA LEU A 296 -13.61 -2.78 7.10
C LEU A 296 -12.47 -3.54 6.41
N VAL A 297 -12.85 -4.39 5.45
CA VAL A 297 -11.93 -5.13 4.58
C VAL A 297 -10.98 -4.23 3.76
N TYR A 298 -11.32 -2.95 3.61
CA TYR A 298 -10.70 -2.01 2.66
C TYR A 298 -9.74 -0.98 3.30
N THR A 299 -9.05 -1.34 4.38
CA THR A 299 -7.99 -0.53 5.01
C THR A 299 -6.62 -0.96 4.49
N TYR A 300 -5.73 -0.01 4.16
CA TYR A 300 -4.48 -0.30 3.47
C TYR A 300 -3.29 0.53 3.99
N GLY A 301 -2.08 0.03 3.85
CA GLY A 301 -0.89 0.87 3.93
C GLY A 301 -0.89 1.89 2.79
N TYR A 302 -1.02 1.39 1.57
CA TYR A 302 -1.03 2.16 0.33
C TYR A 302 -2.25 1.85 -0.52
N LYS A 303 -2.82 2.87 -1.13
CA LYS A 303 -3.80 2.73 -2.19
C LYS A 303 -3.38 3.57 -3.38
N LEU A 304 -3.14 2.92 -4.52
CA LEU A 304 -2.89 3.58 -5.79
C LEU A 304 -4.18 3.54 -6.59
N ASP A 305 -4.76 4.70 -6.90
CA ASP A 305 -6.07 4.75 -7.50
C ASP A 305 -6.06 5.69 -8.69
N SER A 306 -5.79 5.18 -9.88
CA SER A 306 -5.87 5.97 -11.12
C SER A 306 -7.33 6.28 -11.53
N ILE A 307 -8.20 6.45 -10.52
CA ILE A 307 -9.66 6.52 -10.52
C ILE A 307 -10.21 7.59 -11.45
N LYS A 308 -9.44 8.65 -11.67
CA LYS A 308 -9.80 9.68 -12.61
C LYS A 308 -9.22 9.31 -13.97
N GLN A 309 -10.02 8.53 -14.66
CA GLN A 309 -10.19 8.58 -16.13
C GLN A 309 -10.44 10.01 -16.66
N ALA A 310 -10.51 11.01 -15.77
CA ALA A 310 -10.63 12.41 -16.13
C ALA A 310 -9.34 12.88 -16.82
N THR A 311 -9.54 13.33 -18.04
CA THR A 311 -8.62 14.20 -18.74
C THR A 311 -8.44 15.50 -17.94
N GLY A 312 -7.20 15.82 -17.57
CA GLY A 312 -6.83 17.03 -16.85
C GLY A 312 -5.82 17.87 -17.62
N VAL A 313 -5.66 19.14 -17.24
CA VAL A 313 -4.61 20.01 -17.76
C VAL A 313 -3.59 20.25 -16.66
N VAL A 314 -2.35 19.85 -16.91
CA VAL A 314 -1.22 19.98 -15.98
C VAL A 314 -0.19 20.94 -16.55
N PRO A 315 0.73 21.51 -15.74
CA PRO A 315 1.79 22.35 -16.28
C PRO A 315 2.64 21.56 -17.29
N SER A 316 2.90 22.14 -18.46
CA SER A 316 3.69 21.46 -19.50
C SER A 316 5.16 21.31 -19.11
N LYS A 317 5.66 22.18 -18.21
CA LYS A 317 6.95 22.11 -17.52
C LYS A 317 6.87 22.81 -16.17
N GLN A 318 7.87 22.62 -15.32
CA GLN A 318 7.97 23.32 -14.04
C GLN A 318 7.88 24.85 -14.22
N GLY A 319 7.12 25.52 -13.34
CA GLY A 319 6.93 26.98 -13.35
C GLY A 319 5.80 27.48 -14.25
N ASN A 320 5.29 26.64 -15.17
CA ASN A 320 4.14 26.99 -15.99
C ASN A 320 2.83 27.01 -15.17
N ASP A 321 1.90 27.86 -15.59
CA ASP A 321 0.51 27.86 -15.11
C ASP A 321 -0.38 27.08 -16.10
N PRO A 322 -1.00 25.97 -15.71
CA PRO A 322 -1.83 25.19 -16.62
C PRO A 322 -3.07 25.95 -17.11
N MET A 323 -3.49 27.02 -16.41
CA MET A 323 -4.62 27.86 -16.79
C MET A 323 -4.24 28.95 -17.81
N VAL A 324 -2.95 29.16 -18.08
CA VAL A 324 -2.47 30.13 -19.09
C VAL A 324 -2.34 29.45 -20.45
N PRO A 325 -2.88 30.04 -21.55
CA PRO A 325 -2.75 29.48 -22.89
C PRO A 325 -1.29 29.17 -23.26
N GLY A 326 -1.04 27.94 -23.74
CA GLY A 326 0.29 27.47 -24.12
C GLY A 326 1.19 27.01 -22.97
N GLN A 327 0.75 27.13 -21.71
CA GLN A 327 1.52 26.69 -20.55
C GLN A 327 1.03 25.37 -19.94
N GLY A 328 -0.17 24.91 -20.28
CA GLY A 328 -0.71 23.60 -19.91
C GLY A 328 -0.45 22.51 -20.95
N LYS A 329 -0.53 21.24 -20.52
CA LYS A 329 -0.66 20.05 -21.37
C LYS A 329 -1.77 19.15 -20.85
N THR A 330 -2.50 18.55 -21.78
CA THR A 330 -3.58 17.60 -21.43
C THR A 330 -3.00 16.22 -21.13
N VAL A 331 -3.46 15.60 -20.05
CA VAL A 331 -3.09 14.24 -19.64
C VAL A 331 -4.32 13.44 -19.26
N VAL A 332 -4.23 12.11 -19.34
CA VAL A 332 -5.26 11.18 -18.88
C VAL A 332 -4.66 10.40 -17.71
N GLY A 333 -5.24 10.51 -16.52
CA GLY A 333 -4.67 9.91 -15.29
C GLY A 333 -4.42 8.40 -15.40
N SER A 334 -5.34 7.66 -16.01
CA SER A 334 -5.21 6.21 -16.24
C SER A 334 -4.11 5.81 -17.23
N ALA A 335 -3.54 6.77 -17.97
CA ALA A 335 -2.42 6.55 -18.88
C ALA A 335 -1.07 7.04 -18.31
N ILE A 336 -1.04 7.56 -17.08
CA ILE A 336 0.20 7.95 -16.40
C ILE A 336 0.78 6.71 -15.70
N PRO A 337 2.02 6.30 -16.01
CA PRO A 337 2.61 5.10 -15.43
C PRO A 337 3.13 5.31 -14.01
N TRP A 338 2.90 4.33 -13.13
CA TRP A 338 3.40 4.31 -11.75
C TRP A 338 4.84 3.81 -11.67
N ASN A 339 5.78 4.54 -12.27
CA ASN A 339 7.22 4.17 -12.26
C ASN A 339 8.02 4.78 -11.11
N GLY A 340 7.39 5.69 -10.34
CA GLY A 340 8.02 6.39 -9.22
C GLY A 340 7.87 5.70 -7.86
N PHE A 341 7.21 4.53 -7.77
CA PHE A 341 6.95 3.84 -6.50
C PHE A 341 8.09 2.87 -6.18
N VAL A 342 9.04 3.30 -5.33
CA VAL A 342 10.28 2.56 -5.08
C VAL A 342 10.62 2.48 -3.59
N GLY A 343 10.84 1.28 -3.08
CA GLY A 343 11.39 1.07 -1.73
C GLY A 343 10.46 1.46 -0.58
N ASN A 344 9.15 1.55 -0.82
CA ASN A 344 8.17 1.85 0.22
C ASN A 344 7.90 0.61 1.10
N THR A 345 7.52 0.83 2.35
CA THR A 345 7.28 -0.24 3.33
C THR A 345 5.92 -0.08 4.01
N ALA A 346 5.16 -1.16 4.16
CA ALA A 346 3.99 -1.22 5.03
C ALA A 346 4.15 -2.34 6.06
N TYR A 347 3.85 -2.08 7.34
CA TYR A 347 3.87 -3.14 8.35
C TYR A 347 2.82 -3.01 9.43
N SER A 348 2.41 -4.15 9.99
CA SER A 348 1.29 -4.21 10.94
C SER A 348 0.08 -3.45 10.41
N VAL A 349 -0.36 -3.86 9.22
CA VAL A 349 -1.48 -3.28 8.49
C VAL A 349 -2.47 -4.38 8.12
N PRO A 350 -3.78 -4.08 7.98
CA PRO A 350 -4.74 -5.06 7.49
C PRO A 350 -4.34 -5.53 6.11
N ASN A 351 -3.99 -4.59 5.23
CA ASN A 351 -3.50 -4.85 3.89
C ASN A 351 -2.31 -3.93 3.56
N GLY A 352 -1.29 -4.43 2.85
CA GLY A 352 -0.11 -3.65 2.47
C GLY A 352 -0.43 -2.62 1.39
N LEU A 353 -0.86 -3.08 0.22
CA LEU A 353 -1.14 -2.25 -0.93
C LEU A 353 -2.39 -2.73 -1.69
N THR A 354 -3.18 -1.80 -2.20
CA THR A 354 -4.11 -2.04 -3.30
C THR A 354 -3.86 -1.06 -4.43
N TYR A 355 -4.09 -1.50 -5.66
CA TYR A 355 -4.00 -0.62 -6.84
C TYR A 355 -5.21 -0.80 -7.73
N TRP A 356 -5.66 0.27 -8.35
CA TRP A 356 -6.83 0.32 -9.22
C TRP A 356 -6.54 1.12 -10.48
N TRP A 357 -7.02 0.59 -11.61
CA TRP A 357 -6.95 1.20 -12.94
C TRP A 357 -5.55 1.60 -13.43
N VAL A 358 -4.53 0.85 -13.01
CA VAL A 358 -3.14 1.12 -13.41
C VAL A 358 -2.95 0.79 -14.89
N CYS A 359 -2.69 1.81 -15.72
CA CYS A 359 -2.60 1.65 -17.18
C CYS A 359 -3.87 1.08 -17.83
N THR A 360 -5.05 1.28 -17.23
CA THR A 360 -6.33 0.84 -17.80
C THR A 360 -7.40 1.92 -17.61
N ASP A 361 -8.21 2.17 -18.64
CA ASP A 361 -9.48 2.86 -18.50
C ASP A 361 -10.60 1.83 -18.32
N TRP A 362 -11.13 1.71 -17.09
CA TRP A 362 -12.00 0.61 -16.69
C TRP A 362 -11.40 -0.77 -16.98
N ARG A 363 -11.77 -1.36 -18.11
CA ARG A 363 -11.32 -2.68 -18.58
C ARG A 363 -10.51 -2.57 -19.87
N THR A 364 -10.38 -1.37 -20.41
CA THR A 364 -9.67 -1.06 -21.65
C THR A 364 -8.22 -0.76 -21.31
N PRO A 365 -7.26 -1.58 -21.78
CA PRO A 365 -5.84 -1.28 -21.64
C PRO A 365 -5.44 0.07 -22.23
N GLN A 366 -4.44 0.71 -21.65
CA GLN A 366 -3.70 1.82 -22.24
C GLN A 366 -2.42 1.26 -22.87
N PRO A 367 -2.37 0.95 -24.19
CA PRO A 367 -1.30 0.11 -24.76
C PRO A 367 0.10 0.73 -24.69
N ALA A 368 0.19 2.06 -24.59
CA ALA A 368 1.45 2.80 -24.45
C ALA A 368 1.89 2.99 -22.98
N CYS A 369 1.08 2.54 -22.02
CA CYS A 369 1.36 2.67 -20.60
C CYS A 369 1.88 1.35 -20.03
N SER A 370 3.02 1.42 -19.34
CA SER A 370 3.57 0.33 -18.53
C SER A 370 4.10 0.91 -17.21
N SER A 371 3.75 0.24 -16.11
CA SER A 371 4.07 0.66 -14.76
C SER A 371 5.00 -0.33 -14.07
N THR A 372 5.84 0.16 -13.17
CA THR A 372 6.73 -0.67 -12.34
C THR A 372 6.70 -0.24 -10.88
N ILE A 373 6.28 -1.13 -10.00
CA ILE A 373 6.42 -0.98 -8.55
C ILE A 373 7.65 -1.77 -8.12
N LYS A 374 8.62 -1.09 -7.50
CA LYS A 374 9.93 -1.67 -7.21
C LYS A 374 10.24 -1.73 -5.72
N ASN A 375 10.78 -2.86 -5.26
CA ASN A 375 11.25 -3.07 -3.89
C ASN A 375 10.20 -2.71 -2.83
N PHE A 376 8.92 -2.96 -3.11
CA PHE A 376 7.87 -2.76 -2.12
C PHE A 376 7.97 -3.86 -1.06
N GLN A 377 7.94 -3.47 0.20
CA GLN A 377 8.08 -4.38 1.32
C GLN A 377 6.82 -4.36 2.17
N VAL A 378 6.29 -5.55 2.48
CA VAL A 378 5.19 -5.71 3.43
C VAL A 378 5.58 -6.73 4.48
N TRP A 379 5.31 -6.43 5.75
CA TRP A 379 5.47 -7.46 6.78
C TRP A 379 4.40 -7.35 7.87
N HIS A 380 4.07 -8.50 8.45
CA HIS A 380 3.01 -8.62 9.45
C HIS A 380 1.66 -8.06 8.98
N ALA A 381 1.34 -8.22 7.69
CA ALA A 381 0.02 -7.89 7.15
C ALA A 381 -1.03 -8.90 7.62
N HIS A 382 -2.19 -8.43 8.05
CA HIS A 382 -3.20 -9.30 8.67
C HIS A 382 -4.00 -10.08 7.63
N ARG A 383 -4.21 -9.52 6.43
CA ARG A 383 -4.97 -10.16 5.34
C ARG A 383 -4.15 -10.26 4.07
N TRP A 384 -3.79 -9.14 3.45
CA TRP A 384 -3.14 -9.12 2.14
C TRP A 384 -1.86 -8.32 2.13
N GLY A 385 -0.78 -8.88 1.57
CA GLY A 385 0.38 -8.08 1.20
C GLY A 385 0.00 -7.09 0.10
N ILE A 386 -0.48 -7.63 -1.03
CA ILE A 386 -1.11 -6.86 -2.11
C ILE A 386 -2.49 -7.45 -2.41
N PHE A 387 -3.51 -6.60 -2.46
CA PHE A 387 -4.81 -6.92 -3.05
C PHE A 387 -4.98 -6.16 -4.38
N ALA A 388 -4.81 -6.90 -5.46
CA ALA A 388 -4.71 -6.40 -6.83
C ALA A 388 -6.07 -6.26 -7.50
N TYR A 389 -6.28 -5.12 -8.17
CA TYR A 389 -7.43 -4.85 -9.02
C TYR A 389 -6.98 -4.58 -10.47
N GLN A 390 -7.75 -3.81 -11.24
CA GLN A 390 -7.51 -3.61 -12.66
C GLN A 390 -6.13 -3.03 -12.95
N SER A 391 -5.38 -3.71 -13.81
CA SER A 391 -4.10 -3.23 -14.29
C SER A 391 -3.72 -3.82 -15.63
N TYR A 392 -2.89 -3.11 -16.38
CA TYR A 392 -2.28 -3.59 -17.63
C TYR A 392 -0.79 -3.31 -17.64
N GLN A 393 0.03 -4.29 -18.05
CA GLN A 393 1.50 -4.16 -18.13
C GLN A 393 2.15 -3.60 -16.85
N LEU A 394 1.66 -4.06 -15.68
CA LEU A 394 2.24 -3.74 -14.38
C LEU A 394 3.30 -4.79 -14.01
N THR A 395 4.52 -4.31 -13.77
CA THR A 395 5.60 -5.11 -13.20
C THR A 395 5.74 -4.84 -11.71
N LEU A 396 5.73 -5.89 -10.90
CA LEU A 396 6.15 -5.88 -9.50
C LEU A 396 7.55 -6.49 -9.43
N ASP A 397 8.57 -5.68 -9.15
CA ASP A 397 9.99 -6.09 -9.16
C ASP A 397 10.59 -6.00 -7.76
N GLY A 398 11.11 -7.11 -7.23
CA GLY A 398 11.73 -7.13 -5.90
C GLY A 398 10.71 -7.02 -4.75
N TYR A 399 9.47 -7.47 -4.96
CA TYR A 399 8.41 -7.43 -3.95
C TYR A 399 8.69 -8.40 -2.80
N VAL A 400 8.69 -7.92 -1.55
CA VAL A 400 9.00 -8.73 -0.37
C VAL A 400 7.82 -8.78 0.60
N VAL A 401 7.47 -9.99 1.05
CA VAL A 401 6.47 -10.21 2.10
C VAL A 401 7.01 -11.11 3.20
N ARG A 402 6.75 -10.72 4.45
CA ARG A 402 6.98 -11.57 5.63
C ARG A 402 5.74 -11.61 6.52
N GLY A 403 5.07 -12.75 6.56
CA GLY A 403 4.09 -13.03 7.60
C GLY A 403 4.75 -13.48 8.90
N ASP A 404 3.94 -13.59 9.95
CA ASP A 404 4.30 -14.29 11.18
C ASP A 404 3.81 -15.74 11.09
N LYS A 405 4.76 -16.67 11.07
CA LYS A 405 4.47 -18.11 11.03
C LYS A 405 3.61 -18.55 12.22
N GLN A 406 3.73 -17.91 13.39
CA GLN A 406 3.00 -18.31 14.59
C GLN A 406 1.48 -18.14 14.43
N ILE A 407 1.04 -17.13 13.68
CA ILE A 407 -0.38 -16.88 13.34
C ILE A 407 -0.97 -18.09 12.58
N LEU A 408 -0.16 -18.77 11.79
CA LEU A 408 -0.58 -19.96 11.03
C LEU A 408 -0.78 -21.21 11.91
N ASN A 409 -0.56 -21.16 13.22
CA ASN A 409 -1.03 -22.24 14.11
C ASN A 409 -2.56 -22.30 14.17
N ASN A 410 -3.22 -21.16 13.96
CA ASN A 410 -4.64 -21.11 13.72
C ASN A 410 -4.92 -21.52 12.26
N LYS A 411 -5.60 -22.66 12.08
CA LYS A 411 -5.91 -23.24 10.76
C LYS A 411 -6.87 -22.38 9.93
N TYR A 412 -7.59 -21.45 10.57
CA TYR A 412 -8.51 -20.53 9.91
C TYR A 412 -7.79 -19.28 9.36
N GLU A 413 -6.57 -19.03 9.81
CA GLU A 413 -5.73 -17.96 9.28
C GLU A 413 -5.23 -18.30 7.89
N ASN A 414 -5.42 -17.36 6.98
CA ASN A 414 -4.93 -17.43 5.61
C ASN A 414 -4.53 -16.06 5.06
N PRO A 415 -3.57 -15.35 5.69
CA PRO A 415 -3.03 -14.14 5.11
C PRO A 415 -2.35 -14.48 3.76
N GLN A 416 -2.50 -13.61 2.77
CA GLN A 416 -2.06 -13.86 1.39
C GLN A 416 -1.00 -12.84 0.96
N GLY A 417 0.12 -13.30 0.40
CA GLY A 417 1.21 -12.41 -0.02
C GLY A 417 0.83 -11.53 -1.20
N PHE A 418 0.23 -12.11 -2.23
CA PHE A 418 -0.35 -11.43 -3.37
C PHE A 418 -1.69 -12.09 -3.73
N PHE A 419 -2.74 -11.28 -3.84
CA PHE A 419 -4.06 -11.75 -4.25
C PHE A 419 -4.60 -10.88 -5.38
N ALA A 420 -4.80 -11.48 -6.56
CA ALA A 420 -5.52 -10.87 -7.67
C ALA A 420 -6.84 -11.61 -7.90
N GLY A 421 -7.87 -11.19 -7.18
CA GLY A 421 -9.15 -11.88 -7.12
C GLY A 421 -10.10 -11.49 -8.25
N ASP A 422 -10.77 -10.37 -8.09
CA ASP A 422 -12.07 -10.10 -8.70
C ASP A 422 -12.04 -9.38 -10.06
N TYR A 423 -10.90 -8.82 -10.45
CA TYR A 423 -10.77 -7.88 -11.57
C TYR A 423 -9.60 -8.17 -12.52
N ASP A 424 -9.67 -7.56 -13.70
CA ASP A 424 -8.79 -7.86 -14.83
C ASP A 424 -7.34 -7.40 -14.57
N THR A 425 -6.40 -8.33 -14.40
CA THR A 425 -4.96 -8.03 -14.41
C THR A 425 -4.35 -8.59 -15.69
N MET A 426 -3.95 -7.72 -16.61
CA MET A 426 -3.56 -8.08 -17.97
C MET A 426 -2.06 -7.88 -18.19
N ASN A 427 -1.36 -8.90 -18.68
CA ASN A 427 0.07 -8.82 -19.02
C ASN A 427 0.94 -8.34 -17.84
N GLY A 428 0.56 -8.75 -16.62
CA GLY A 428 1.29 -8.43 -15.40
C GLY A 428 2.47 -9.36 -15.16
N VAL A 429 3.53 -8.83 -14.57
CA VAL A 429 4.74 -9.59 -14.22
C VAL A 429 5.04 -9.39 -12.74
N LEU A 430 5.13 -10.48 -11.99
CA LEU A 430 5.67 -10.51 -10.64
C LEU A 430 7.04 -11.18 -10.70
N GLN A 431 8.10 -10.42 -10.44
CA GLN A 431 9.46 -10.90 -10.59
C GLN A 431 10.35 -10.58 -9.40
N ASN A 432 11.34 -11.44 -9.18
CA ASN A 432 12.31 -11.30 -8.09
C ASN A 432 11.63 -11.16 -6.72
N ALA A 433 10.44 -11.75 -6.57
CA ALA A 433 9.67 -11.63 -5.35
C ALA A 433 10.16 -12.62 -4.30
N ASP A 434 10.00 -12.24 -3.04
CA ASP A 434 10.37 -13.05 -1.89
C ASP A 434 9.21 -13.02 -0.87
N ILE A 435 8.37 -14.05 -0.89
CA ILE A 435 7.13 -14.11 -0.11
C ILE A 435 7.20 -15.31 0.84
N GLN A 436 7.20 -15.04 2.14
CA GLN A 436 7.40 -16.08 3.15
C GLN A 436 6.43 -15.92 4.33
N ASN A 437 6.21 -17.04 5.04
CA ASN A 437 5.38 -17.12 6.25
C ASN A 437 3.92 -16.67 6.06
N MET A 438 3.39 -16.78 4.83
CA MET A 438 1.97 -16.52 4.54
C MET A 438 1.16 -17.83 4.54
N GLY A 439 -0.16 -17.71 4.69
CA GLY A 439 -1.09 -18.81 4.46
C GLY A 439 -1.11 -19.23 2.99
N THR A 440 -1.23 -18.24 2.10
CA THR A 440 -1.00 -18.41 0.66
C THR A 440 0.01 -17.38 0.17
N GLY A 441 1.05 -17.78 -0.58
CA GLY A 441 2.04 -16.88 -1.15
C GLY A 441 1.42 -16.02 -2.24
N ILE A 442 0.99 -16.65 -3.33
CA ILE A 442 0.43 -15.98 -4.51
C ILE A 442 -0.87 -16.66 -4.95
N ILE A 443 -1.91 -15.86 -5.12
CA ILE A 443 -3.09 -16.19 -5.90
C ILE A 443 -3.08 -15.30 -7.14
N PRO A 444 -2.74 -15.83 -8.33
CA PRO A 444 -2.67 -15.06 -9.56
C PRO A 444 -4.08 -14.64 -10.05
N PRO A 445 -4.16 -13.71 -11.01
CA PRO A 445 -5.42 -13.07 -11.41
C PRO A 445 -6.52 -14.04 -11.82
N LEU A 446 -7.69 -14.03 -11.17
CA LEU A 446 -8.82 -14.91 -11.57
C LEU A 446 -9.35 -14.59 -12.98
N ASN A 447 -9.12 -13.39 -13.48
CA ASN A 447 -9.42 -13.02 -14.86
C ASN A 447 -8.37 -12.03 -15.39
N VAL A 448 -8.14 -12.10 -16.69
CA VAL A 448 -7.11 -11.32 -17.41
C VAL A 448 -7.74 -10.58 -18.59
N GLY A 449 -8.97 -10.11 -18.44
CA GLY A 449 -9.72 -9.46 -19.52
C GLY A 449 -10.95 -10.23 -19.97
N HIS A 450 -11.65 -9.63 -20.94
CA HIS A 450 -12.87 -10.13 -21.54
C HIS A 450 -12.70 -10.37 -23.04
N ASN A 451 -13.42 -11.35 -23.59
CA ASN A 451 -13.43 -11.68 -25.01
C ASN A 451 -13.76 -10.43 -25.85
N GLY A 452 -12.90 -10.12 -26.82
CA GLY A 452 -13.05 -8.97 -27.72
C GLY A 452 -12.55 -7.62 -27.19
N ALA A 453 -12.14 -7.52 -25.91
CA ALA A 453 -11.58 -6.28 -25.34
C ALA A 453 -10.07 -6.12 -25.63
N VAL A 454 -9.36 -7.24 -25.88
CA VAL A 454 -7.93 -7.30 -26.25
C VAL A 454 -7.64 -8.63 -26.95
N SER A 455 -6.48 -8.74 -27.61
CA SER A 455 -6.00 -10.00 -28.18
C SER A 455 -5.81 -11.05 -27.08
N SER A 456 -6.67 -12.06 -27.05
CA SER A 456 -6.64 -13.19 -26.12
C SER A 456 -5.64 -14.27 -26.57
N PRO A 457 -4.96 -15.01 -25.66
CA PRO A 457 -5.01 -14.90 -24.19
C PRO A 457 -3.98 -13.92 -23.62
N ASN A 458 -4.40 -13.09 -22.66
CA ASN A 458 -3.48 -12.27 -21.85
C ASN A 458 -2.74 -13.16 -20.84
N THR A 459 -1.51 -12.78 -20.52
CA THR A 459 -0.61 -13.58 -19.68
C THR A 459 -0.37 -12.93 -18.32
N PHE A 460 -0.22 -13.73 -17.27
CA PHE A 460 0.37 -13.29 -16.02
C PHE A 460 1.59 -14.15 -15.70
N THR A 461 2.74 -13.51 -15.50
CA THR A 461 4.02 -14.21 -15.30
C THR A 461 4.52 -14.01 -13.89
N ILE A 462 4.88 -15.10 -13.23
CA ILE A 462 5.63 -15.13 -11.97
C ILE A 462 7.01 -15.68 -12.28
N GLN A 463 8.07 -14.89 -12.05
CA GLN A 463 9.41 -15.31 -12.43
C GLN A 463 10.50 -15.01 -11.41
N ASN A 464 11.55 -15.83 -11.39
CA ASN A 464 12.76 -15.62 -10.58
C ASN A 464 12.47 -15.33 -9.09
N SER A 465 11.43 -15.96 -8.55
CA SER A 465 10.88 -15.64 -7.23
C SER A 465 11.09 -16.78 -6.23
N TYR A 466 11.16 -16.45 -4.95
CA TYR A 466 11.28 -17.39 -3.84
C TYR A 466 10.02 -17.36 -2.97
N LEU A 467 9.44 -18.53 -2.73
CA LEU A 467 8.20 -18.69 -1.97
C LEU A 467 8.39 -19.74 -0.86
N ALA A 468 8.09 -19.38 0.39
CA ALA A 468 8.12 -20.30 1.53
C ALA A 468 6.90 -20.06 2.44
N ASN A 469 5.76 -20.63 2.05
CA ASN A 469 4.44 -20.39 2.63
C ASN A 469 3.72 -21.72 2.91
N ARG A 470 2.57 -21.69 3.59
CA ARG A 470 1.74 -22.92 3.74
C ARG A 470 1.27 -23.43 2.37
N LYS A 471 0.77 -22.53 1.52
CA LYS A 471 0.58 -22.74 0.07
C LYS A 471 1.39 -21.70 -0.70
N ASN A 472 2.26 -22.09 -1.62
CA ASN A 472 3.11 -21.13 -2.33
C ASN A 472 2.36 -20.45 -3.47
N VAL A 473 1.82 -21.22 -4.43
CA VAL A 473 0.98 -20.69 -5.51
C VAL A 473 -0.35 -21.43 -5.52
N GLU A 474 -1.45 -20.68 -5.49
CA GLU A 474 -2.81 -21.24 -5.57
C GLU A 474 -3.52 -20.73 -6.82
N ILE A 475 -3.57 -21.58 -7.85
CA ILE A 475 -4.35 -21.36 -9.05
C ILE A 475 -5.81 -21.69 -8.74
N GLN A 476 -6.67 -20.70 -8.97
CA GLN A 476 -8.12 -20.83 -8.87
C GLN A 476 -8.76 -20.67 -10.24
N GLY A 477 -9.98 -21.20 -10.38
CA GLY A 477 -10.74 -21.16 -11.64
C GLY A 477 -11.07 -19.73 -12.11
N ILE A 478 -11.18 -19.58 -13.44
CA ILE A 478 -11.49 -18.28 -14.06
C ILE A 478 -12.85 -17.78 -13.57
N SER A 479 -12.85 -16.60 -12.93
CA SER A 479 -14.07 -16.01 -12.38
C SER A 479 -13.96 -14.49 -12.18
N SER A 480 -15.11 -13.85 -12.03
CA SER A 480 -15.21 -12.44 -11.61
C SER A 480 -16.45 -12.24 -10.75
N VAL A 481 -16.39 -11.30 -9.79
CA VAL A 481 -17.54 -10.89 -8.96
C VAL A 481 -18.37 -9.78 -9.62
N GLY A 482 -17.95 -9.26 -10.79
CA GLY A 482 -18.65 -8.20 -11.50
C GLY A 482 -20.03 -8.63 -12.02
N LYS A 483 -20.96 -7.67 -12.18
CA LYS A 483 -22.34 -7.86 -12.68
C LYS A 483 -22.44 -8.25 -14.18
N GLY A 484 -21.49 -8.99 -14.74
CA GLY A 484 -21.44 -9.41 -16.15
C GLY A 484 -21.90 -10.86 -16.40
N ASN A 485 -21.89 -11.28 -17.67
CA ASN A 485 -21.97 -12.68 -18.08
C ASN A 485 -20.57 -13.29 -18.00
N SER A 486 -20.33 -14.27 -17.14
CA SER A 486 -19.00 -14.87 -17.00
C SER A 486 -18.49 -15.54 -18.27
N LEU A 487 -19.36 -15.92 -19.20
CA LEU A 487 -18.96 -16.47 -20.51
C LEU A 487 -18.15 -15.48 -21.37
N THR A 488 -18.15 -14.20 -21.02
CA THR A 488 -17.32 -13.19 -21.71
C THR A 488 -15.93 -13.06 -21.12
N LEU A 489 -15.57 -13.76 -20.03
CA LEU A 489 -14.19 -13.77 -19.53
C LEU A 489 -13.28 -14.47 -20.54
N ALA A 490 -12.12 -13.86 -20.81
CA ALA A 490 -11.15 -14.37 -21.76
C ALA A 490 -10.41 -15.60 -21.23
N GLY A 491 -9.84 -16.38 -22.16
CA GLY A 491 -8.85 -17.40 -21.81
C GLY A 491 -7.65 -16.76 -21.09
N ARG A 492 -7.12 -17.47 -20.10
CA ARG A 492 -6.03 -17.00 -19.24
C ARG A 492 -4.81 -17.88 -19.39
N LYS A 493 -3.64 -17.24 -19.51
CA LYS A 493 -2.34 -17.91 -19.42
C LYS A 493 -1.60 -17.47 -18.16
N ILE A 494 -1.17 -18.42 -17.34
CA ILE A 494 -0.30 -18.19 -16.18
C ILE A 494 1.03 -18.87 -16.46
N ILE A 495 2.13 -18.14 -16.28
CA ILE A 495 3.49 -18.66 -16.45
C ILE A 495 4.20 -18.60 -15.11
N LEU A 496 4.71 -19.74 -14.65
CA LEU A 496 5.62 -19.85 -13.50
C LEU A 496 7.02 -20.18 -14.03
N GLN A 497 7.96 -19.26 -13.94
CA GLN A 497 9.30 -19.41 -14.53
C GLN A 497 10.40 -19.26 -13.50
N ASN A 498 11.18 -20.31 -13.27
CA ASN A 498 12.28 -20.29 -12.29
C ASN A 498 11.80 -19.82 -10.90
N VAL A 499 10.64 -20.32 -10.47
CA VAL A 499 10.10 -20.11 -9.12
C VAL A 499 10.69 -21.17 -8.20
N LYS A 500 11.31 -20.73 -7.11
CA LYS A 500 11.92 -21.58 -6.09
C LYS A 500 11.01 -21.67 -4.88
N TYR A 501 10.90 -22.88 -4.34
CA TYR A 501 10.04 -23.17 -3.21
C TYR A 501 10.90 -23.56 -2.00
N GLY A 502 10.75 -22.81 -0.91
CA GLY A 502 11.35 -23.13 0.37
C GLY A 502 10.75 -24.37 1.02
N PRO A 503 11.34 -24.86 2.12
CA PRO A 503 10.81 -26.00 2.84
C PRO A 503 9.41 -25.70 3.40
N ALA A 504 8.64 -26.76 3.66
CA ALA A 504 7.40 -26.64 4.40
C ALA A 504 7.64 -25.94 5.75
N LEU A 505 6.74 -25.03 6.11
CA LEU A 505 6.83 -24.27 7.35
C LEU A 505 6.78 -25.21 8.56
N SER A 506 7.91 -25.30 9.29
CA SER A 506 8.03 -26.18 10.45
C SER A 506 7.04 -25.81 11.56
N GLY A 507 6.37 -26.82 12.13
CA GLY A 507 5.42 -26.66 13.23
C GLY A 507 4.00 -26.25 12.82
N ILE A 508 3.74 -26.00 11.54
CA ILE A 508 2.41 -25.60 11.04
C ILE A 508 1.65 -26.81 10.50
N SER A 509 0.46 -27.05 11.05
CA SER A 509 -0.42 -28.13 10.57
C SER A 509 -1.07 -27.78 9.23
N GLY A 510 -1.20 -28.77 8.35
CA GLY A 510 -1.84 -28.64 7.04
C GLY A 510 -0.94 -29.12 5.90
N SER A 511 -1.51 -29.27 4.71
CA SER A 511 -0.74 -29.66 3.52
C SER A 511 0.14 -28.50 3.05
N ALA A 512 1.43 -28.77 2.86
CA ALA A 512 2.36 -27.84 2.25
C ALA A 512 2.40 -28.06 0.73
N TRP A 513 1.94 -27.05 -0.03
CA TRP A 513 1.85 -27.14 -1.48
C TRP A 513 2.71 -26.08 -2.15
N ASN A 514 3.51 -26.50 -3.14
CA ASN A 514 4.24 -25.58 -4.01
C ASN A 514 3.31 -24.94 -5.02
N ILE A 515 2.45 -25.75 -5.63
CA ILE A 515 1.43 -25.28 -6.55
C ILE A 515 0.16 -26.09 -6.29
N THR A 516 -0.97 -25.41 -6.12
CA THR A 516 -2.29 -26.05 -6.16
C THR A 516 -3.06 -25.51 -7.34
N ASP A 517 -3.62 -26.38 -8.17
CA ASP A 517 -4.62 -26.03 -9.17
C ASP A 517 -5.94 -26.64 -8.79
N SER A 518 -6.61 -25.96 -7.86
CA SER A 518 -7.95 -26.34 -7.47
C SER A 518 -8.90 -25.60 -8.39
N THR A 519 -9.69 -26.33 -9.19
CA THR A 519 -10.86 -25.77 -9.89
C THR A 519 -11.91 -25.18 -8.94
N ASN A 520 -11.64 -25.11 -7.63
CA ASN A 520 -12.38 -24.31 -6.69
C ASN A 520 -12.40 -22.87 -7.21
N VAL A 521 -13.52 -22.54 -7.82
CA VAL A 521 -13.94 -21.17 -8.07
C VAL A 521 -14.07 -20.52 -6.70
N TYR A 522 -13.79 -19.23 -6.57
CA TYR A 522 -14.19 -18.46 -5.40
C TYR A 522 -15.74 -18.46 -5.30
N ILE A 523 -16.31 -19.47 -4.62
CA ILE A 523 -17.75 -19.80 -4.63
C ILE A 523 -18.61 -18.75 -3.89
N GLY A 524 -17.99 -17.85 -3.12
CA GLY A 524 -18.73 -16.90 -2.27
C GLY A 524 -19.48 -15.79 -2.99
N ALA A 525 -19.11 -15.43 -4.23
CA ALA A 525 -19.77 -14.35 -4.99
C ALA A 525 -19.44 -14.27 -6.50
N GLY A 526 -18.51 -15.09 -7.01
CA GLY A 526 -18.02 -14.99 -8.39
C GLY A 526 -18.87 -15.80 -9.39
N LYS A 527 -19.01 -15.28 -10.61
CA LYS A 527 -19.54 -16.07 -11.75
C LYS A 527 -18.36 -16.69 -12.50
N PRO A 528 -18.20 -18.04 -12.52
CA PRO A 528 -17.09 -18.68 -13.21
C PRO A 528 -17.28 -18.76 -14.72
N ASN A 529 -16.17 -18.77 -15.47
CA ASN A 529 -16.14 -19.23 -16.86
C ASN A 529 -15.46 -20.60 -16.93
N LEU A 530 -16.25 -21.67 -16.83
CA LEU A 530 -15.74 -23.04 -16.85
C LEU A 530 -15.33 -23.51 -18.25
N THR A 531 -15.66 -22.74 -19.29
CA THR A 531 -15.36 -23.06 -20.69
C THR A 531 -14.18 -22.28 -21.25
N ALA A 532 -13.72 -21.23 -20.56
CA ALA A 532 -12.54 -20.48 -20.98
C ALA A 532 -11.29 -21.33 -20.77
N GLU A 533 -10.36 -21.23 -21.73
CA GLU A 533 -9.05 -21.85 -21.62
C GLU A 533 -8.30 -21.30 -20.40
N ASN A 534 -7.83 -22.19 -19.52
CA ASN A 534 -6.98 -21.86 -18.39
C ASN A 534 -5.67 -22.62 -18.52
N THR A 535 -4.64 -21.97 -19.05
CA THR A 535 -3.36 -22.60 -19.34
C THR A 535 -2.33 -22.19 -18.29
N VAL A 536 -1.78 -23.16 -17.57
CA VAL A 536 -0.72 -22.95 -16.58
C VAL A 536 0.55 -23.62 -17.07
N LEU A 537 1.55 -22.81 -17.43
CA LEU A 537 2.87 -23.26 -17.85
C LEU A 537 3.86 -23.12 -16.70
N VAL A 538 4.60 -24.18 -16.43
CA VAL A 538 5.69 -24.17 -15.46
C VAL A 538 6.99 -24.43 -16.20
N HIS A 539 7.97 -23.54 -16.00
CA HIS A 539 9.30 -23.62 -16.56
C HIS A 539 10.35 -23.60 -15.46
N SER A 540 11.32 -24.50 -15.56
CA SER A 540 12.40 -24.68 -14.60
C SER A 540 11.89 -24.79 -13.16
N TYR A 541 10.99 -25.76 -12.94
CA TYR A 541 10.35 -25.96 -11.63
C TYR A 541 11.38 -26.10 -10.51
N ASN A 542 11.20 -25.33 -9.44
CA ASN A 542 12.12 -25.25 -8.31
C ASN A 542 13.57 -24.90 -8.69
N GLY A 543 13.76 -24.17 -9.79
CA GLY A 543 15.06 -23.77 -10.32
C GLY A 543 15.82 -24.87 -11.08
N VAL A 544 15.17 -25.99 -11.40
CA VAL A 544 15.79 -27.10 -12.15
C VAL A 544 15.60 -26.85 -13.64
N ALA A 545 16.68 -26.47 -14.34
CA ALA A 545 16.63 -26.18 -15.77
C ALA A 545 16.04 -27.34 -16.60
N GLY A 546 15.05 -27.04 -17.44
CA GLY A 546 14.38 -28.01 -18.31
C GLY A 546 13.29 -28.85 -17.63
N ASP A 547 13.07 -28.70 -16.32
CA ASP A 547 11.90 -29.30 -15.64
C ASP A 547 10.64 -28.48 -15.93
N ASP A 548 10.14 -28.65 -17.15
CA ASP A 548 9.06 -27.86 -17.73
C ASP A 548 7.81 -28.71 -17.97
N PHE A 549 6.63 -28.16 -17.66
CA PHE A 549 5.36 -28.88 -17.81
C PHE A 549 4.14 -27.96 -17.87
N ASN A 550 3.04 -28.49 -18.41
CA ASN A 550 1.69 -27.97 -18.25
C ASN A 550 1.11 -28.50 -16.94
N LEU A 551 0.50 -27.61 -16.15
CA LEU A 551 -0.30 -27.99 -14.99
C LEU A 551 -1.78 -27.95 -15.34
N TYR A 552 -2.50 -29.01 -15.00
CA TYR A 552 -3.95 -29.11 -15.13
C TYR A 552 -4.58 -29.39 -13.78
N ALA A 553 -5.72 -28.76 -13.52
CA ALA A 553 -6.51 -29.04 -12.35
C ALA A 553 -7.06 -30.48 -12.36
N THR A 554 -7.27 -31.05 -11.17
CA THR A 554 -7.69 -32.45 -11.01
C THR A 554 -9.08 -32.79 -11.57
N THR A 555 -9.89 -31.77 -11.89
CA THR A 555 -11.27 -31.92 -12.39
C THR A 555 -11.42 -31.53 -13.86
N GLN A 556 -10.38 -31.01 -14.51
CA GLN A 556 -10.43 -30.64 -15.93
C GLN A 556 -10.02 -31.82 -16.82
N PRO A 557 -10.54 -31.93 -18.05
CA PRO A 557 -10.00 -32.88 -19.03
C PRO A 557 -8.52 -32.57 -19.30
N HIS A 558 -7.67 -33.58 -19.20
CA HIS A 558 -6.22 -33.44 -19.36
C HIS A 558 -5.65 -34.62 -20.15
N PRO A 559 -4.53 -34.42 -20.87
CA PRO A 559 -3.97 -35.45 -21.75
C PRO A 559 -3.09 -36.48 -21.01
N CYS A 560 -2.82 -36.31 -19.72
CA CYS A 560 -1.93 -37.16 -18.93
C CYS A 560 -2.48 -37.47 -17.54
N SER A 561 -1.93 -38.44 -16.82
CA SER A 561 -2.35 -38.80 -15.45
C SER A 561 -1.23 -38.66 -14.40
N THR A 562 -0.09 -38.06 -14.77
CA THR A 562 1.07 -37.93 -13.90
C THR A 562 0.82 -36.89 -12.80
N THR A 563 1.15 -37.24 -11.56
CA THR A 563 1.16 -36.32 -10.42
C THR A 563 2.58 -36.16 -9.89
N ARG A 564 2.83 -35.11 -9.08
CA ARG A 564 4.13 -34.87 -8.43
C ARG A 564 3.92 -34.51 -6.97
N ALA A 565 4.89 -34.87 -6.13
CA ALA A 565 4.88 -34.45 -4.73
C ALA A 565 4.84 -32.92 -4.62
N SER A 566 4.10 -32.40 -3.63
CA SER A 566 3.92 -30.96 -3.39
C SER A 566 3.27 -30.18 -4.54
N ILE A 567 2.69 -30.85 -5.54
CA ILE A 567 1.79 -30.26 -6.54
C ILE A 567 0.41 -30.92 -6.43
N ASP A 568 -0.62 -30.12 -6.23
CA ASP A 568 -2.02 -30.55 -6.29
C ASP A 568 -2.56 -30.28 -7.70
N GLY A 569 -2.47 -31.28 -8.58
CA GLY A 569 -2.82 -31.20 -10.00
C GLY A 569 -2.10 -32.26 -10.84
N TYR A 570 -2.46 -32.34 -12.13
CA TYR A 570 -1.81 -33.21 -13.11
C TYR A 570 -0.73 -32.46 -13.89
N VAL A 571 0.42 -33.12 -14.03
CA VAL A 571 1.63 -32.56 -14.63
C VAL A 571 1.90 -33.23 -15.97
N CYS A 572 1.66 -32.52 -17.07
CA CYS A 572 1.88 -33.05 -18.41
C CYS A 572 3.13 -32.43 -19.06
N PRO A 573 4.00 -33.21 -19.70
CA PRO A 573 5.14 -32.67 -20.45
C PRO A 573 4.69 -31.59 -21.45
N LEU A 574 5.50 -30.54 -21.64
CA LEU A 574 5.27 -29.60 -22.73
C LEU A 574 5.46 -30.33 -24.06
N SER A 575 4.41 -30.45 -24.87
CA SER A 575 4.51 -31.00 -26.22
C SER A 575 5.23 -29.98 -27.12
N GLY A 576 6.55 -30.11 -27.24
CA GLY A 576 7.41 -29.49 -28.24
C GLY A 576 7.00 -28.10 -28.74
N THR A 577 7.31 -27.05 -27.98
CA THR A 577 7.67 -25.73 -28.55
C THR A 577 8.69 -25.06 -27.64
N SER A 578 9.74 -24.51 -28.23
CA SER A 578 10.78 -23.71 -27.57
C SER A 578 10.19 -22.50 -26.84
N LEU A 579 10.83 -22.11 -25.74
CA LEU A 579 10.54 -20.89 -24.97
C LEU A 579 10.37 -19.66 -25.90
N PRO A 580 9.38 -18.77 -25.66
CA PRO A 580 9.48 -17.42 -26.19
C PRO A 580 10.69 -16.70 -25.52
N PRO A 581 11.38 -15.82 -26.25
CA PRO A 581 12.58 -15.12 -25.78
C PRO A 581 12.33 -14.24 -24.54
#